data_AF-A0A8H2XCW0-F1
#
_entry.id   AF-A0A8H2XCW0-F1
#
_cell.length_a   1.000
_cell.length_b   1.000
_cell.length_c   1.000
_cell.angle_alpha   90.00
_cell.angle_beta   90.00
_cell.angle_gamma   90.00
#
_symmetry.space_group_name_H-M   'P 1'
#
loop_
_entity.id
_entity.type
_entity.pdbx_description
1 polymer ?
#
loop_
_entity_poly.entity_id
_entity_poly.type
_entity_poly.pdbx_seq_one_letter_code
_entity_poly.pdbx_strand_id
1 'polypeptide(L)'
;MRFSTLLSSSAALFSLAWTVSCASSPPSGAITVGSGGKYSTLSAALKDTSSNVYFVYAGSYKEQVVINRANVKIYGQTPNALTYANNQATITNNVPASSAGSNDASGTVRVLATGVSIYNLNIANTYGKPVDQSQAIALSVQAGQFGCYGCKLTGYQDTLLANKGTQFYGKSYIEGAVDFIFGMEASVWITGSTINTIGNGYITASGRQTADSNYYVIDKSSITGTGTQYLGRPWR
;
A
#
# COMPACT_ATOMS: atom_id res chain seq x y z
N MET A 1 -38.04 55.68 12.23
CA MET A 1 -37.34 54.85 11.21
C MET A 1 -35.86 55.12 11.34
N ARG A 2 -35.07 54.14 11.80
CA ARG A 2 -33.60 54.24 11.87
C ARG A 2 -33.03 53.39 10.73
N PHE A 3 -32.31 54.01 9.80
CA PHE A 3 -31.57 53.32 8.75
C PHE A 3 -30.21 52.88 9.31
N SER A 4 -29.97 51.57 9.37
CA SER A 4 -28.69 50.98 9.69
C SER A 4 -27.91 50.70 8.40
N THR A 5 -26.82 51.42 8.18
CA THR A 5 -25.80 51.17 7.15
C THR A 5 -25.00 49.90 7.51
N LEU A 6 -25.08 48.89 6.65
CA LEU A 6 -24.21 47.70 6.67
C LEU A 6 -22.92 48.03 5.91
N LEU A 7 -21.79 48.05 6.60
CA LEU A 7 -20.46 48.01 5.96
C LEU A 7 -20.23 46.60 5.41
N SER A 8 -19.94 46.49 4.12
CA SER A 8 -19.46 45.27 3.48
C SER A 8 -17.97 45.08 3.76
N SER A 9 -17.63 44.18 4.67
CA SER A 9 -16.25 43.74 4.88
C SER A 9 -15.84 42.79 3.76
N SER A 10 -14.88 43.21 2.93
CA SER A 10 -14.28 42.37 1.90
C SER A 10 -13.41 41.30 2.56
N ALA A 11 -13.82 40.03 2.47
CA ALA A 11 -13.00 38.91 2.90
C ALA A 11 -11.91 38.64 1.85
N ALA A 12 -10.66 38.98 2.17
CA ALA A 12 -9.51 38.56 1.39
C ALA A 12 -9.34 37.04 1.54
N LEU A 13 -9.67 36.30 0.49
CA LEU A 13 -9.36 34.88 0.37
C LEU A 13 -7.84 34.74 0.19
N PHE A 14 -7.12 34.48 1.28
CA PHE A 14 -5.78 33.94 1.20
C PHE A 14 -5.87 32.52 0.63
N SER A 15 -5.65 32.39 -0.67
CA SER A 15 -5.35 31.10 -1.28
C SER A 15 -4.02 30.61 -0.71
N LEU A 16 -4.08 29.72 0.28
CA LEU A 16 -2.95 28.85 0.61
C LEU A 16 -2.72 27.96 -0.61
N ALA A 17 -1.87 28.40 -1.53
CA ALA A 17 -1.26 27.52 -2.50
C ALA A 17 -0.37 26.58 -1.69
N TRP A 18 -0.90 25.41 -1.34
CA TRP A 18 -0.08 24.29 -0.92
C TRP A 18 0.86 24.04 -2.10
N THR A 19 2.11 24.46 -1.97
CA THR A 19 3.18 23.91 -2.80
C THR A 19 3.13 22.42 -2.53
N VAL A 20 2.55 21.68 -3.47
CA VAL A 20 2.62 20.23 -3.48
C VAL A 20 4.10 19.94 -3.62
N SER A 21 4.76 19.73 -2.48
CA SER A 21 6.08 19.12 -2.44
C SER A 21 5.88 17.75 -3.02
N CYS A 22 6.04 17.68 -4.33
CA CYS A 22 6.07 16.45 -5.07
C CYS A 22 7.06 15.53 -4.35
N ALA A 23 6.74 14.23 -4.18
CA ALA A 23 7.70 13.25 -3.67
C ALA A 23 8.80 12.95 -4.71
N SER A 24 9.26 13.98 -5.43
CA SER A 24 10.40 13.95 -6.34
C SER A 24 11.73 14.02 -5.60
N SER A 25 11.72 14.44 -4.33
CA SER A 25 12.92 14.55 -3.49
C SER A 25 12.67 14.03 -2.07
N PRO A 26 13.72 13.58 -1.36
CA PRO A 26 13.60 13.12 0.02
C PRO A 26 13.04 14.20 0.96
N PRO A 27 12.07 13.86 1.84
CA PRO A 27 11.71 14.70 2.97
C PRO A 27 12.92 14.99 3.88
N SER A 28 12.88 16.09 4.62
CA SER A 28 13.93 16.42 5.60
C SER A 28 14.11 15.27 6.60
N GLY A 29 15.37 14.89 6.85
CA GLY A 29 15.73 13.81 7.77
C GLY A 29 15.41 12.40 7.26
N ALA A 30 15.06 12.23 5.98
CA ALA A 30 14.85 10.90 5.40
C ALA A 30 16.17 10.16 5.19
N ILE A 31 16.21 8.88 5.56
CA ILE A 31 17.25 7.95 5.12
C ILE A 31 16.98 7.59 3.66
N THR A 32 17.96 7.82 2.79
CA THR A 32 17.81 7.66 1.33
C THR A 32 18.27 6.29 0.84
N VAL A 33 17.51 5.72 -0.09
CA VAL A 33 17.69 4.36 -0.62
C VAL A 33 17.79 4.40 -2.14
N GLY A 34 18.77 3.72 -2.72
CA GLY A 34 18.96 3.59 -4.16
C GLY A 34 20.16 4.33 -4.71
N SER A 35 20.16 4.54 -6.03
CA SER A 35 21.22 5.28 -6.72
C SER A 35 21.32 6.70 -6.16
N GLY A 36 22.49 7.07 -5.65
CA GLY A 36 22.71 8.35 -4.97
C GLY A 36 22.13 8.43 -3.55
N GLY A 37 21.60 7.33 -3.00
CA GLY A 37 21.16 7.22 -1.61
C GLY A 37 22.27 6.78 -0.65
N LYS A 38 22.01 6.92 0.66
CA LYS A 38 22.90 6.44 1.73
C LYS A 38 23.01 4.90 1.74
N TYR A 39 21.94 4.21 1.39
CA TYR A 39 21.88 2.75 1.30
C TYR A 39 21.43 2.29 -0.08
N SER A 40 21.91 1.13 -0.52
CA SER A 40 21.52 0.54 -1.82
C SER A 40 20.15 -0.15 -1.77
N THR A 41 19.76 -0.70 -0.63
CA THR A 41 18.51 -1.45 -0.43
C THR A 41 17.69 -0.92 0.74
N LEU A 42 16.38 -1.11 0.69
CA LEU A 42 15.48 -0.66 1.76
C LEU A 42 15.66 -1.52 3.02
N SER A 43 15.87 -2.82 2.85
CA SER A 43 16.25 -3.74 3.91
C SER A 43 17.53 -3.34 4.67
N ALA A 44 18.55 -2.80 3.99
CA ALA A 44 19.74 -2.27 4.66
C ALA A 44 19.44 -0.94 5.36
N ALA A 45 18.68 -0.05 4.71
CA ALA A 45 18.30 1.23 5.28
C ALA A 45 17.49 1.08 6.57
N LEU A 46 16.57 0.11 6.65
CA LEU A 46 15.74 -0.12 7.84
C LEU A 46 16.54 -0.52 9.09
N LYS A 47 17.80 -0.95 8.93
CA LYS A 47 18.72 -1.19 10.06
C LYS A 47 19.26 0.12 10.65
N ASP A 48 19.26 1.20 9.88
CA ASP A 48 19.56 2.54 10.36
C ASP A 48 18.33 3.15 11.01
N THR A 49 18.43 3.33 12.33
CA THR A 49 17.34 3.80 13.18
C THR A 49 17.42 5.28 13.50
N SER A 50 18.40 6.02 12.93
CA SER A 50 18.58 7.46 13.13
C SER A 50 17.40 8.30 12.65
N SER A 51 16.52 7.72 11.83
CA SER A 51 15.24 8.29 11.40
C SER A 51 14.19 7.18 11.28
N ASN A 52 12.91 7.56 11.32
CA ASN A 52 11.78 6.69 10.95
C ASN A 52 11.26 6.98 9.53
N VAL A 53 11.91 7.89 8.82
CA VAL A 53 11.49 8.31 7.48
C VAL A 53 12.50 7.79 6.46
N TYR A 54 11.99 7.11 5.44
CA TYR A 54 12.78 6.53 4.36
C TYR A 54 12.30 7.06 3.02
N PHE A 55 13.24 7.39 2.14
CA PHE A 55 12.95 7.78 0.77
C PHE A 55 13.63 6.82 -0.20
N VAL A 56 12.85 6.19 -1.06
CA VAL A 56 13.31 5.23 -2.06
C VAL A 56 13.35 5.94 -3.41
N TYR A 57 14.56 6.16 -3.93
CA TYR A 57 14.75 6.73 -5.26
C TYR A 57 14.17 5.82 -6.35
N ALA A 58 14.03 6.37 -7.55
CA ALA A 58 13.60 5.64 -8.73
C ALA A 58 14.50 4.42 -8.97
N GLY A 59 13.88 3.27 -9.21
CA GLY A 59 14.60 2.01 -9.35
C GLY A 59 13.72 0.79 -9.10
N SER A 60 14.26 -0.37 -9.44
CA SER A 60 13.67 -1.68 -9.13
C SER A 60 14.60 -2.43 -8.19
N TYR A 61 14.09 -2.81 -7.02
CA TYR A 61 14.84 -3.40 -5.92
C TYR A 61 14.35 -4.83 -5.71
N LYS A 62 15.17 -5.81 -6.09
CA LYS A 62 14.84 -7.22 -5.93
C LYS A 62 15.21 -7.70 -4.52
N GLU A 63 14.27 -7.60 -3.59
CA GLU A 63 14.49 -7.91 -2.18
C GLU A 63 13.19 -8.29 -1.44
N GLN A 64 13.33 -8.92 -0.28
CA GLN A 64 12.28 -9.00 0.72
C GLN A 64 12.58 -8.01 1.85
N VAL A 65 11.55 -7.28 2.28
CA VAL A 65 11.64 -6.21 3.28
C VAL A 65 10.79 -6.57 4.48
N VAL A 66 11.35 -6.47 5.68
CA VAL A 66 10.61 -6.62 6.94
C VAL A 66 10.65 -5.31 7.71
N ILE A 67 9.48 -4.77 8.02
CA ILE A 67 9.29 -3.56 8.83
C ILE A 67 8.76 -4.01 10.19
N ASN A 68 9.65 -4.12 11.17
CA ASN A 68 9.35 -4.56 12.53
C ASN A 68 9.47 -3.43 13.57
N ARG A 69 9.49 -2.18 13.11
CA ARG A 69 9.58 -0.98 13.96
C ARG A 69 8.38 -0.08 13.74
N ALA A 70 7.83 0.45 14.84
CA ALA A 70 6.65 1.29 14.80
C ALA A 70 6.91 2.65 14.13
N ASN A 71 5.84 3.26 13.60
CA ASN A 71 5.83 4.63 13.06
C ASN A 71 6.80 4.88 11.89
N VAL A 72 7.19 3.82 11.16
CA VAL A 72 8.01 3.92 9.95
C VAL A 72 7.20 4.52 8.80
N LYS A 73 7.78 5.52 8.12
CA LYS A 73 7.22 6.14 6.91
C LYS A 73 8.14 5.91 5.73
N ILE A 74 7.61 5.38 4.63
CA ILE A 74 8.37 5.09 3.41
C ILE A 74 7.74 5.85 2.26
N TYR A 75 8.56 6.61 1.53
CA TYR A 75 8.16 7.36 0.35
C TYR A 75 8.91 6.82 -0.86
N GLY A 76 8.18 6.35 -1.87
CA GLY A 76 8.73 6.07 -3.18
C GLY A 76 8.80 7.34 -4.03
N GLN A 77 9.87 7.48 -4.81
CA GLN A 77 10.02 8.61 -5.72
C GLN A 77 8.89 8.62 -6.76
N THR A 78 8.28 9.78 -6.95
CA THR A 78 7.25 10.02 -7.96
C THR A 78 7.22 11.50 -8.36
N PRO A 79 6.91 11.82 -9.64
CA PRO A 79 6.63 13.17 -10.09
C PRO A 79 5.19 13.63 -9.73
N ASN A 80 4.36 12.78 -9.11
CA ASN A 80 3.08 13.19 -8.56
C ASN A 80 2.68 12.30 -7.37
N ALA A 81 2.72 12.86 -6.16
CA ALA A 81 2.41 12.13 -4.93
C ALA A 81 0.91 11.78 -4.78
N LEU A 82 0.02 12.42 -5.54
CA LEU A 82 -1.44 12.24 -5.42
C LEU A 82 -1.98 11.04 -6.22
N THR A 83 -1.13 10.31 -6.93
CA THR A 83 -1.51 9.17 -7.76
C THR A 83 -0.46 8.08 -7.75
N TYR A 84 -0.91 6.83 -7.92
CA TYR A 84 -0.03 5.69 -8.14
C TYR A 84 0.59 5.67 -9.55
N ALA A 85 -0.01 6.38 -10.51
CA ALA A 85 0.26 6.17 -11.94
C ALA A 85 1.73 6.35 -12.32
N ASN A 86 2.41 7.31 -11.67
CA ASN A 86 3.76 7.74 -12.01
C ASN A 86 4.83 7.28 -10.99
N ASN A 87 4.52 6.34 -10.10
CA ASN A 87 5.51 5.81 -9.15
C ASN A 87 6.73 5.26 -9.89
N GLN A 88 7.94 5.62 -9.42
CA GLN A 88 9.21 5.27 -10.07
C GLN A 88 10.03 4.24 -9.26
N ALA A 89 9.65 3.97 -8.02
CA ALA A 89 10.31 3.02 -7.13
C ALA A 89 9.49 1.73 -6.98
N THR A 90 10.14 0.57 -7.16
CA THR A 90 9.50 -0.75 -7.07
C THR A 90 10.31 -1.69 -6.19
N ILE A 91 9.70 -2.23 -5.14
CA ILE A 91 10.24 -3.38 -4.39
C ILE A 91 9.61 -4.65 -4.97
N THR A 92 10.42 -5.61 -5.38
CA THR A 92 9.94 -6.82 -6.04
C THR A 92 10.62 -8.08 -5.55
N ASN A 93 9.88 -9.18 -5.51
CA ASN A 93 10.42 -10.52 -5.37
C ASN A 93 9.63 -11.51 -6.23
N ASN A 94 9.99 -12.78 -6.13
CA ASN A 94 9.32 -13.88 -6.80
C ASN A 94 9.39 -15.11 -5.88
N VAL A 95 8.73 -15.01 -4.73
CA VAL A 95 8.79 -16.05 -3.69
C VAL A 95 7.37 -16.52 -3.39
N PRO A 96 7.02 -17.78 -3.68
CA PRO A 96 5.74 -18.37 -3.30
C PRO A 96 5.74 -18.83 -1.83
N ALA A 97 4.56 -18.94 -1.24
CA ALA A 97 4.36 -19.43 0.13
C ALA A 97 4.83 -20.88 0.29
N SER A 98 4.69 -21.72 -0.74
CA SER A 98 5.22 -23.09 -0.76
C SER A 98 6.73 -23.15 -0.51
N SER A 99 7.49 -22.17 -1.02
CA SER A 99 8.93 -22.05 -0.79
C SER A 99 9.26 -21.27 0.48
N ALA A 100 8.45 -20.29 0.87
CA ALA A 100 8.69 -19.44 2.04
C ALA A 100 8.28 -20.09 3.37
N GLY A 101 7.45 -21.14 3.33
CA GLY A 101 6.92 -21.85 4.50
C GLY A 101 5.64 -21.25 5.10
N SER A 102 5.20 -20.07 4.66
CA SER A 102 3.91 -19.48 5.03
C SER A 102 3.50 -18.33 4.10
N ASN A 103 2.23 -17.94 4.13
CA ASN A 103 1.74 -16.76 3.41
C ASN A 103 2.50 -15.50 3.81
N ASP A 104 2.65 -15.24 5.11
CA ASP A 104 3.38 -14.07 5.60
C ASP A 104 4.85 -14.06 5.13
N ALA A 105 5.54 -15.20 5.25
CA ALA A 105 6.94 -15.31 4.84
C ALA A 105 7.16 -15.08 3.34
N SER A 106 6.15 -15.27 2.49
CA SER A 106 6.23 -15.00 1.05
C SER A 106 6.17 -13.50 0.69
N GLY A 107 5.72 -12.66 1.64
CA GLY A 107 5.56 -11.22 1.43
C GLY A 107 6.81 -10.55 0.89
N THR A 108 6.69 -9.82 -0.22
CA THR A 108 7.75 -8.91 -0.71
C THR A 108 8.05 -7.86 0.33
N VAL A 109 7.00 -7.27 0.91
CA VAL A 109 7.10 -6.37 2.06
C VAL A 109 6.22 -6.93 3.18
N ARG A 110 6.80 -7.11 4.37
CA ARG A 110 6.14 -7.61 5.57
C ARG A 110 6.13 -6.52 6.64
N VAL A 111 4.95 -6.12 7.08
CA VAL A 111 4.71 -5.09 8.10
C VAL A 111 4.30 -5.79 9.38
N LEU A 112 5.21 -5.79 10.36
CA LEU A 112 5.06 -6.47 11.65
C LEU A 112 4.94 -5.49 12.82
N ALA A 113 4.71 -4.20 12.54
CA ALA A 113 4.62 -3.14 13.54
C ALA A 113 3.51 -2.12 13.22
N THR A 114 3.05 -1.39 14.24
CA THR A 114 1.99 -0.39 14.14
C THR A 114 2.47 0.98 13.67
N GLY A 115 1.59 1.79 13.11
CA GLY A 115 1.86 3.16 12.68
C GLY A 115 2.66 3.27 11.39
N VAL A 116 2.79 2.17 10.64
CA VAL A 116 3.57 2.15 9.39
C VAL A 116 2.77 2.80 8.26
N SER A 117 3.42 3.66 7.47
CA SER A 117 2.82 4.28 6.29
C SER A 117 3.72 4.16 5.07
N ILE A 118 3.15 3.78 3.93
CA ILE A 118 3.84 3.67 2.65
C ILE A 118 3.16 4.59 1.64
N TYR A 119 3.96 5.39 0.93
CA TYR A 119 3.51 6.36 -0.05
C TYR A 119 4.20 6.10 -1.39
N ASN A 120 3.43 6.09 -2.48
CA ASN A 120 3.95 6.13 -3.87
C ASN A 120 5.01 5.07 -4.22
N LEU A 121 4.91 3.90 -3.58
CA LEU A 121 5.80 2.77 -3.81
C LEU A 121 5.04 1.66 -4.55
N ASN A 122 5.71 1.02 -5.50
CA ASN A 122 5.22 -0.21 -6.10
C ASN A 122 5.78 -1.40 -5.32
N ILE A 123 4.93 -2.38 -5.01
CA ILE A 123 5.29 -3.60 -4.30
C ILE A 123 4.75 -4.77 -5.09
N ALA A 124 5.62 -5.67 -5.52
CA ALA A 124 5.27 -6.72 -6.47
C ALA A 124 5.83 -8.09 -6.09
N ASN A 125 4.97 -9.10 -6.09
CA ASN A 125 5.42 -10.50 -6.12
C ASN A 125 5.12 -11.08 -7.50
N THR A 126 6.18 -11.38 -8.27
CA THR A 126 6.07 -11.71 -9.70
C THR A 126 5.94 -13.21 -9.96
N TYR A 127 5.64 -14.03 -8.95
CA TYR A 127 5.51 -15.49 -9.12
C TYR A 127 4.48 -15.87 -10.20
N GLY A 128 3.41 -15.08 -10.35
CA GLY A 128 2.55 -15.12 -11.54
C GLY A 128 1.89 -16.48 -11.83
N LYS A 129 1.43 -16.69 -13.07
CA LYS A 129 0.77 -17.91 -13.57
C LYS A 129 1.53 -18.43 -14.82
N PRO A 130 1.81 -19.74 -15.06
CA PRO A 130 1.77 -20.96 -14.24
C PRO A 130 3.09 -21.79 -14.19
N VAL A 131 3.36 -22.54 -13.11
CA VAL A 131 3.68 -24.01 -13.11
C VAL A 131 3.23 -24.67 -11.79
N ASP A 132 2.94 -23.97 -10.71
CA ASP A 132 2.59 -24.63 -9.43
C ASP A 132 1.88 -23.64 -8.51
N GLN A 133 0.54 -23.69 -8.51
CA GLN A 133 -0.38 -22.76 -7.86
C GLN A 133 -0.06 -22.57 -6.37
N SER A 134 0.69 -21.53 -6.04
CA SER A 134 0.94 -21.14 -4.65
C SER A 134 0.70 -19.65 -4.47
N GLN A 135 0.25 -19.30 -3.28
CA GLN A 135 0.09 -17.96 -2.77
C GLN A 135 1.40 -17.19 -2.90
N ALA A 136 1.35 -15.94 -3.33
CA ALA A 136 2.55 -15.12 -3.50
C ALA A 136 2.23 -13.69 -3.11
N ILE A 137 2.52 -13.36 -1.84
CA ILE A 137 2.11 -12.10 -1.24
C ILE A 137 3.05 -10.98 -1.70
N ALA A 138 2.48 -9.88 -2.20
CA ALA A 138 3.23 -8.64 -2.42
C ALA A 138 3.39 -7.87 -1.10
N LEU A 139 2.27 -7.60 -0.42
CA LEU A 139 2.25 -6.89 0.86
C LEU A 139 1.56 -7.72 1.94
N SER A 140 2.28 -8.02 3.02
CA SER A 140 1.75 -8.68 4.23
C SER A 140 1.70 -7.70 5.38
N VAL A 141 0.51 -7.46 5.95
CA VAL A 141 0.31 -6.54 7.09
C VAL A 141 -0.24 -7.33 8.28
N GLN A 142 0.58 -7.44 9.32
CA GLN A 142 0.36 -8.33 10.46
C GLN A 142 0.11 -7.60 11.79
N ALA A 143 0.09 -6.26 11.80
CA ALA A 143 -0.05 -5.51 13.05
C ALA A 143 -0.64 -4.10 12.90
N GLY A 144 -1.44 -3.71 13.90
CA GLY A 144 -1.67 -2.32 14.30
C GLY A 144 -2.38 -1.43 13.28
N GLN A 145 -2.00 -0.15 13.26
CA GLN A 145 -2.50 0.85 12.31
C GLN A 145 -1.56 0.89 11.10
N PHE A 146 -2.08 0.73 9.88
CA PHE A 146 -1.31 0.77 8.65
C PHE A 146 -1.96 1.67 7.59
N GLY A 147 -1.14 2.39 6.82
CA GLY A 147 -1.60 3.18 5.68
C GLY A 147 -0.78 2.94 4.41
N CYS A 148 -1.46 2.76 3.28
CA CYS A 148 -0.88 2.85 1.94
C CYS A 148 -1.59 3.96 1.16
N TYR A 149 -0.83 4.87 0.56
CA TYR A 149 -1.40 5.92 -0.28
C TYR A 149 -0.63 6.05 -1.59
N GLY A 150 -1.34 6.08 -2.72
CA GLY A 150 -0.68 6.16 -4.03
C GLY A 150 0.17 4.93 -4.35
N CYS A 151 -0.03 3.79 -3.68
CA CYS A 151 0.78 2.59 -3.89
C CYS A 151 0.32 1.80 -5.11
N LYS A 152 1.20 0.97 -5.68
CA LYS A 152 0.79 -0.17 -6.54
C LYS A 152 1.12 -1.47 -5.84
N LEU A 153 0.14 -2.34 -5.63
CA LEU A 153 0.32 -3.69 -5.11
C LEU A 153 -0.04 -4.67 -6.22
N THR A 154 0.92 -5.45 -6.70
CA THR A 154 0.72 -6.32 -7.87
C THR A 154 1.15 -7.76 -7.60
N GLY A 155 0.28 -8.69 -7.93
CA GLY A 155 0.52 -10.14 -7.82
C GLY A 155 -0.54 -10.92 -8.61
N TYR A 156 -0.72 -12.20 -8.28
CA TYR A 156 -1.73 -13.05 -8.93
C TYR A 156 -2.67 -13.69 -7.90
N GLN A 157 -2.17 -14.63 -7.11
CA GLN A 157 -2.90 -15.24 -6.00
C GLN A 157 -2.40 -14.64 -4.68
N ASP A 158 -3.32 -14.20 -3.81
CA ASP A 158 -3.03 -13.71 -2.45
C ASP A 158 -2.12 -12.46 -2.44
N THR A 159 -2.39 -11.46 -3.29
CA THR A 159 -1.50 -10.29 -3.46
C THR A 159 -1.34 -9.44 -2.19
N LEU A 160 -2.45 -9.14 -1.51
CA LEU A 160 -2.49 -8.36 -0.28
C LEU A 160 -3.02 -9.21 0.88
N LEU A 161 -2.11 -9.54 1.80
CA LEU A 161 -2.46 -10.15 3.09
C LEU A 161 -2.71 -9.05 4.14
N ALA A 162 -3.95 -8.56 4.20
CA ALA A 162 -4.43 -7.65 5.22
C ALA A 162 -4.86 -8.44 6.47
N ASN A 163 -3.88 -8.96 7.22
CA ASN A 163 -4.14 -9.98 8.23
C ASN A 163 -4.69 -9.45 9.55
N LYS A 164 -4.11 -8.38 10.10
CA LYS A 164 -4.47 -7.88 11.44
C LYS A 164 -4.43 -6.36 11.53
N GLY A 165 -5.32 -5.79 12.33
CA GLY A 165 -5.33 -4.37 12.68
C GLY A 165 -6.20 -3.50 11.77
N THR A 166 -6.06 -2.17 11.87
CA THR A 166 -6.82 -1.21 11.07
C THR A 166 -5.96 -0.70 9.92
N GLN A 167 -6.43 -0.88 8.70
CA GLN A 167 -5.64 -0.67 7.50
C GLN A 167 -6.37 0.26 6.52
N PHE A 168 -5.64 1.22 5.97
CA PHE A 168 -6.15 2.20 5.00
C PHE A 168 -5.39 2.09 3.68
N TYR A 169 -6.11 2.04 2.56
CA TYR A 169 -5.57 2.03 1.20
C TYR A 169 -6.25 3.12 0.37
N GLY A 170 -5.56 4.23 0.17
CA GLY A 170 -6.11 5.42 -0.51
C GLY A 170 -5.44 5.65 -1.85
N LYS A 171 -6.22 5.99 -2.89
CA LYS A 171 -5.69 6.36 -4.22
C LYS A 171 -4.63 5.38 -4.73
N SER A 172 -4.83 4.10 -4.45
CA SER A 172 -3.86 3.04 -4.74
C SER A 172 -4.35 2.16 -5.87
N TYR A 173 -3.47 1.31 -6.36
CA TYR A 173 -3.75 0.29 -7.36
C TYR A 173 -3.48 -1.08 -6.74
N ILE A 174 -4.46 -1.97 -6.78
CA ILE A 174 -4.33 -3.33 -6.23
C ILE A 174 -4.73 -4.31 -7.32
N GLU A 175 -3.83 -5.21 -7.68
CA GLU A 175 -3.99 -6.12 -8.81
C GLU A 175 -3.84 -7.58 -8.41
N GLY A 176 -4.74 -8.43 -8.92
CA GLY A 176 -4.62 -9.87 -8.80
C GLY A 176 -5.76 -10.63 -9.47
N ALA A 177 -5.86 -11.93 -9.17
CA ALA A 177 -6.87 -12.82 -9.72
C ALA A 177 -7.58 -13.64 -8.63
N VAL A 178 -6.85 -14.33 -7.76
CA VAL A 178 -7.44 -15.25 -6.78
C VAL A 178 -7.17 -14.73 -5.37
N ASP A 179 -8.24 -14.50 -4.60
CA ASP A 179 -8.21 -14.08 -3.20
C ASP A 179 -7.24 -12.91 -2.94
N PHE A 180 -7.12 -11.98 -3.89
CA PHE A 180 -5.96 -11.10 -3.92
C PHE A 180 -6.02 -9.97 -2.88
N ILE A 181 -7.13 -9.82 -2.16
CA ILE A 181 -7.28 -9.04 -0.93
C ILE A 181 -7.86 -9.94 0.16
N PHE A 182 -7.04 -10.39 1.10
CA PHE A 182 -7.45 -11.41 2.07
C PHE A 182 -6.81 -11.24 3.46
N GLY A 183 -7.36 -11.91 4.47
CA GLY A 183 -6.86 -11.88 5.84
C GLY A 183 -7.92 -12.20 6.89
N MET A 184 -7.51 -12.33 8.16
CA MET A 184 -8.35 -12.90 9.23
C MET A 184 -8.97 -11.85 10.18
N GLU A 185 -8.16 -10.90 10.66
CA GLU A 185 -8.44 -10.07 11.85
C GLU A 185 -8.31 -8.55 11.58
N ALA A 186 -8.34 -8.13 10.30
CA ALA A 186 -8.20 -6.73 9.94
C ALA A 186 -9.52 -6.03 9.64
N SER A 187 -9.61 -4.77 10.05
CA SER A 187 -10.53 -3.81 9.46
C SER A 187 -9.82 -3.08 8.32
N VAL A 188 -10.35 -3.16 7.11
CA VAL A 188 -9.73 -2.66 5.88
C VAL A 188 -10.64 -1.63 5.22
N TRP A 189 -10.09 -0.46 4.93
CA TRP A 189 -10.77 0.60 4.20
C TRP A 189 -9.99 0.95 2.93
N ILE A 190 -10.59 0.72 1.76
CA ILE A 190 -10.02 0.99 0.45
C ILE A 190 -10.85 2.08 -0.22
N THR A 191 -10.24 3.22 -0.50
CA THR A 191 -10.95 4.39 -1.06
C THR A 191 -10.25 5.02 -2.26
N GLY A 192 -11.02 5.48 -3.24
CA GLY A 192 -10.48 6.20 -4.39
C GLY A 192 -9.48 5.38 -5.22
N SER A 193 -9.49 4.06 -5.07
CA SER A 193 -8.47 3.16 -5.59
C SER A 193 -8.94 2.44 -6.85
N THR A 194 -8.00 1.87 -7.59
CA THR A 194 -8.30 0.94 -8.69
C THR A 194 -8.01 -0.48 -8.24
N ILE A 195 -9.02 -1.33 -8.35
CA ILE A 195 -8.93 -2.77 -8.12
C ILE A 195 -8.90 -3.43 -9.50
N ASN A 196 -7.73 -3.92 -9.92
CA ASN A 196 -7.54 -4.46 -11.27
C ASN A 196 -7.52 -5.99 -11.25
N THR A 197 -8.41 -6.62 -12.01
CA THR A 197 -8.45 -8.07 -12.14
C THR A 197 -7.66 -8.53 -13.37
N ILE A 198 -6.86 -9.59 -13.22
CA ILE A 198 -5.99 -10.11 -14.31
C ILE A 198 -6.25 -11.57 -14.65
N GLY A 199 -7.36 -12.14 -14.18
CA GLY A 199 -7.70 -13.54 -14.37
C GLY A 199 -8.98 -13.90 -13.63
N ASN A 200 -9.36 -15.18 -13.68
CA ASN A 200 -10.55 -15.68 -12.99
C ASN A 200 -10.29 -15.83 -11.48
N GLY A 201 -11.27 -15.54 -10.64
CA GLY A 201 -11.17 -15.79 -9.20
C GLY A 201 -12.09 -14.92 -8.35
N TYR A 202 -11.52 -14.36 -7.29
CA TYR A 202 -12.23 -13.59 -6.26
C TYR A 202 -11.40 -12.37 -5.85
N ILE A 203 -12.04 -11.22 -5.74
CA ILE A 203 -11.37 -10.00 -5.28
C ILE A 203 -11.03 -10.09 -3.80
N THR A 204 -12.02 -10.42 -2.96
CA THR A 204 -11.85 -10.49 -1.51
C THR A 204 -12.01 -11.91 -0.96
N ALA A 205 -11.23 -12.24 0.07
CA ALA A 205 -11.37 -13.48 0.83
C ALA A 205 -11.20 -13.22 2.33
N SER A 206 -12.28 -12.76 2.98
CA SER A 206 -12.26 -12.52 4.44
C SER A 206 -12.27 -13.83 5.20
N GLY A 207 -11.35 -13.97 6.16
CA GLY A 207 -11.23 -15.09 7.08
C GLY A 207 -11.78 -14.80 8.48
N ARG A 208 -12.63 -13.79 8.64
CA ARG A 208 -13.25 -13.44 9.93
C ARG A 208 -14.04 -14.63 10.49
N GLN A 209 -13.72 -15.07 11.69
CA GLN A 209 -14.31 -16.28 12.30
C GLN A 209 -15.32 -16.02 13.41
N THR A 210 -15.41 -14.78 13.91
CA THR A 210 -16.30 -14.44 15.03
C THR A 210 -17.13 -13.22 14.69
N ALA A 211 -18.16 -12.94 15.49
CA ALA A 211 -19.01 -11.76 15.36
C ALA A 211 -18.31 -10.47 15.87
N ASP A 212 -17.06 -10.23 15.48
CA ASP A 212 -16.29 -9.03 15.85
C ASP A 212 -16.71 -7.77 15.07
N SER A 213 -16.02 -6.64 15.24
CA SER A 213 -16.32 -5.40 14.50
C SER A 213 -15.48 -5.20 13.23
N ASN A 214 -14.76 -6.23 12.77
CA ASN A 214 -13.92 -6.13 11.57
C ASN A 214 -14.75 -6.07 10.30
N TYR A 215 -14.27 -5.34 9.31
CA TYR A 215 -14.95 -5.11 8.04
C TYR A 215 -13.94 -4.93 6.91
N TYR A 216 -14.36 -5.25 5.68
CA TYR A 216 -13.70 -4.77 4.47
C TYR A 216 -14.66 -3.78 3.79
N VAL A 217 -14.20 -2.55 3.58
CA VAL A 217 -14.93 -1.50 2.87
C VAL A 217 -14.14 -1.12 1.63
N ILE A 218 -14.80 -1.15 0.48
CA ILE A 218 -14.29 -0.64 -0.80
C ILE A 218 -15.24 0.48 -1.24
N ASP A 219 -14.85 1.73 -1.04
CA ASP A 219 -15.67 2.90 -1.38
C ASP A 219 -15.00 3.75 -2.48
N LYS A 220 -15.82 4.41 -3.30
CA LYS A 220 -15.36 5.38 -4.33
C LYS A 220 -14.20 4.85 -5.20
N SER A 221 -14.16 3.54 -5.40
CA SER A 221 -13.08 2.84 -6.08
C SER A 221 -13.63 2.23 -7.37
N SER A 222 -12.76 2.04 -8.36
CA SER A 222 -13.10 1.40 -9.63
C SER A 222 -12.60 -0.04 -9.63
N ILE A 223 -13.48 -0.97 -10.01
CA ILE A 223 -13.08 -2.34 -10.34
C ILE A 223 -12.94 -2.40 -11.86
N THR A 224 -11.75 -2.79 -12.35
CA THR A 224 -11.41 -2.87 -13.77
C THR A 224 -10.72 -4.20 -14.07
N GLY A 225 -10.39 -4.45 -15.33
CA GLY A 225 -9.52 -5.56 -15.72
C GLY A 225 -10.23 -6.63 -16.53
N THR A 226 -9.78 -7.87 -16.40
CA THR A 226 -10.21 -9.02 -17.20
C THR A 226 -10.51 -10.25 -16.32
N GLY A 227 -11.11 -11.28 -16.93
CA GLY A 227 -11.46 -12.55 -16.28
C GLY A 227 -12.86 -12.57 -15.65
N THR A 228 -13.35 -13.78 -15.38
CA THR A 228 -14.60 -14.00 -14.63
C THR A 228 -14.34 -13.82 -13.14
N GLN A 229 -14.95 -12.81 -12.54
CA GLN A 229 -14.62 -12.37 -11.19
C GLN A 229 -15.83 -12.20 -10.30
N TYR A 230 -15.63 -12.55 -9.03
CA TYR A 230 -16.58 -12.34 -7.96
C TYR A 230 -16.02 -11.30 -6.98
N LEU A 231 -16.90 -10.50 -6.38
CA LEU A 231 -16.50 -9.51 -5.37
C LEU A 231 -15.80 -10.13 -4.17
N GLY A 232 -16.13 -11.38 -3.84
CA GLY A 232 -15.38 -12.15 -2.87
C GLY A 232 -15.97 -13.52 -2.60
N ARG A 233 -15.32 -14.24 -1.69
CA ARG A 233 -15.79 -15.48 -1.08
C ARG A 233 -15.45 -15.51 0.42
N PRO A 234 -16.20 -16.23 1.25
CA PRO A 234 -15.79 -16.47 2.63
C PRO A 234 -14.59 -17.42 2.64
N TRP A 235 -13.45 -16.97 3.16
CA TRP A 235 -12.34 -17.88 3.45
C TRP A 235 -12.63 -18.72 4.69
N ARG A 236 -13.38 -18.15 5.63
CA ARG A 236 -13.90 -18.79 6.84
C ARG A 236 -15.38 -18.45 7.02
#